data_AF-M3J8A5-F1
#
_entry.id   AF-M3J8A5-F1
#
_cell.length_a   1.000
_cell.length_b   1.000
_cell.length_c   1.000
_cell.angle_alpha   90.00
_cell.angle_beta   90.00
_cell.angle_gamma   90.00
#
_symmetry.space_group_name_H-M   'P 1'
#
loop_
_entity.id
_entity.type
_entity.pdbx_description
1 polymer ?
#
loop_
_entity_poly.entity_id
_entity_poly.type
_entity_poly.pdbx_seq_one_letter_code
_entity_poly.pdbx_strand_id
1 'polypeptide(L)'
;MDFFTQYEKHVKEREALGVPPLPLNEEQTREVCELLKLESAHEREYLGLLSRRMPPMEPGGEGEAIIAARLDENQKIVKWLVNLLANRVNPGVDDAAKVKAEFLNEIINHGLEISGLDKIAAVNLLRPMLGGYSVIVLLESLKNADEAVAQAACNVLKETIFVHDYFNDVAELAKTNKFALEVLRSWAEAEWFKARESLPRRIRAVIFKVAGETNTDDLSPASEAYTRSDIPLHANAMLVKRQPGSLEMINELKKSGLEVVYAGDVVGTGSSRKSGINSIQWHLGREIEGVPNKKTGGIVIGTAIAPIFFNTAEDSGALPIVADASALETGDVVDIYPYAGEIFLVGRVNLGAEGKFDGVEICGENGGKFTNGDEDLDANAEPRGKLVARFTLAPNTIFDEIRAGGRIP
;
A
#
# COMPACT_ATOMS: atom_id res chain seq x y z
N MET A 1 6.87 -15.38 27.46
CA MET A 1 5.79 -15.76 26.51
C MET A 1 6.45 -15.96 25.16
N ASP A 2 6.06 -16.98 24.40
CA ASP A 2 6.54 -17.17 23.03
C ASP A 2 6.08 -16.03 22.09
N PHE A 3 6.73 -15.91 20.93
CA PHE A 3 6.42 -14.92 19.89
C PHE A 3 4.93 -14.84 19.55
N PHE A 4 4.28 -15.98 19.28
CA PHE A 4 2.90 -16.05 18.82
C PHE A 4 1.95 -15.43 19.84
N THR A 5 2.11 -15.80 21.11
CA THR A 5 1.30 -15.27 22.21
C THR A 5 1.51 -13.75 22.37
N GLN A 6 2.76 -13.28 22.26
CA GLN A 6 3.05 -11.84 22.36
C GLN A 6 2.47 -11.06 21.18
N TYR A 7 2.62 -11.59 19.97
CA TYR A 7 2.12 -10.95 18.75
C TYR A 7 0.59 -10.93 18.71
N GLU A 8 -0.08 -12.03 19.09
CA GLU A 8 -1.54 -12.07 19.17
C GLU A 8 -2.08 -11.09 20.22
N LYS A 9 -1.40 -10.99 21.37
CA LYS A 9 -1.74 -9.98 22.38
C LYS A 9 -1.64 -8.56 21.82
N HIS A 10 -0.53 -8.24 21.13
CA HIS A 10 -0.35 -6.95 20.47
C HIS A 10 -1.42 -6.67 19.43
N VAL A 11 -1.76 -7.66 18.59
CA VAL A 11 -2.85 -7.52 17.60
C VAL A 11 -4.17 -7.17 18.28
N LYS A 12 -4.55 -7.87 19.36
CA LYS A 12 -5.79 -7.58 20.11
C LYS A 12 -5.78 -6.20 20.76
N GLU A 13 -4.65 -5.77 21.32
CA GLU A 13 -4.49 -4.43 21.90
C GLU A 13 -4.67 -3.34 20.84
N ARG A 14 -4.19 -3.59 19.62
CA ARG A 14 -4.30 -2.67 18.47
C ARG A 14 -5.69 -2.66 17.86
N GLU A 15 -6.32 -3.83 17.75
CA GLU A 15 -7.71 -3.97 17.29
C GLU A 15 -8.68 -3.23 18.21
N ALA A 16 -8.46 -3.25 19.53
CA ALA A 16 -9.25 -2.46 20.50
C ALA A 16 -9.15 -0.94 20.28
N LEU A 17 -8.11 -0.47 19.59
CA LEU A 17 -7.92 0.92 19.17
C LEU A 17 -8.42 1.18 17.72
N GLY A 18 -8.97 0.16 17.05
CA GLY A 18 -9.46 0.25 15.67
C GLY A 18 -8.35 0.35 14.62
N VAL A 19 -7.13 -0.11 14.93
CA VAL A 19 -5.94 0.05 14.07
C VAL A 19 -5.19 -1.27 13.85
N PRO A 20 -4.46 -1.42 12.73
CA PRO A 20 -3.64 -2.60 12.50
C PRO A 20 -2.47 -2.70 13.49
N PRO A 21 -1.87 -3.89 13.64
CA PRO A 21 -0.64 -4.05 14.40
C PRO A 21 0.48 -3.16 13.84
N LEU A 22 1.37 -2.73 14.72
CA LEU A 22 2.62 -2.08 14.32
C LEU A 22 3.45 -2.99 13.39
N PRO A 23 4.28 -2.41 12.51
CA PRO A 23 5.29 -3.18 11.80
C PRO A 23 6.20 -3.92 12.78
N LEU A 24 6.72 -5.06 12.37
CA LEU A 24 7.73 -5.80 13.10
C LEU A 24 8.99 -4.95 13.22
N ASN A 25 9.54 -4.91 14.43
CA ASN A 25 10.87 -4.36 14.66
C ASN A 25 11.96 -5.38 14.27
N GLU A 26 13.23 -4.99 14.47
CA GLU A 26 14.38 -5.85 14.15
C GLU A 26 14.32 -7.20 14.89
N GLU A 27 14.09 -7.17 16.21
CA GLU A 27 14.08 -8.37 17.06
C GLU A 27 12.97 -9.34 16.67
N GLN A 28 11.76 -8.83 16.46
CA GLN A 28 10.60 -9.61 16.01
C GLN A 28 10.82 -10.18 14.61
N THR A 29 11.42 -9.41 13.70
CA THR A 29 11.72 -9.91 12.34
C THR A 29 12.75 -11.04 12.39
N ARG A 30 13.76 -10.91 13.25
CA ARG A 30 14.75 -11.97 13.49
C ARG A 30 14.09 -13.22 14.07
N GLU A 31 13.21 -13.07 15.05
CA GLU A 31 12.46 -14.19 15.64
C GLU A 31 11.57 -14.90 14.60
N VAL A 32 10.88 -14.16 13.73
CA VAL A 32 10.13 -14.73 12.60
C VAL A 32 11.04 -15.52 11.66
N CYS A 33 12.24 -15.00 11.35
CA CYS A 33 13.21 -15.71 10.49
C CYS A 33 13.69 -17.02 11.14
N GLU A 34 13.94 -17.04 12.45
CA GLU A 34 14.34 -18.26 13.17
C GLU A 34 13.19 -19.26 13.26
N LEU A 35 11.96 -18.80 13.52
CA LEU A 35 10.76 -19.65 13.50
C LEU A 35 10.55 -20.27 12.12
N LEU A 36 10.75 -19.54 11.03
CA LEU A 36 10.67 -20.12 9.68
C LEU A 36 11.66 -21.25 9.46
N LYS A 37 12.91 -21.10 9.93
CA LYS A 37 13.92 -22.17 9.86
C LYS A 37 13.48 -23.40 10.68
N LEU A 38 12.99 -23.17 11.90
CA LEU A 38 12.55 -24.22 12.80
C LEU A 38 11.35 -24.98 12.23
N GLU A 39 10.30 -24.27 11.83
CA GLU A 39 9.08 -24.88 11.31
C GLU A 39 9.32 -25.59 9.97
N SER A 40 10.23 -25.10 9.13
CA SER A 40 10.65 -25.81 7.91
C SER A 40 11.42 -27.10 8.22
N ALA A 41 12.15 -27.15 9.34
CA ALA A 41 12.80 -28.39 9.78
C ALA A 41 11.77 -29.40 10.29
N HIS A 42 10.78 -28.97 11.08
CA HIS A 42 9.67 -29.80 11.53
C HIS A 42 8.86 -30.36 10.34
N GLU A 43 8.57 -29.54 9.34
CA GLU A 43 7.87 -29.98 8.13
C GLU A 43 8.58 -31.15 7.44
N ARG A 44 9.89 -31.03 7.24
CA ARG A 44 10.72 -32.08 6.64
C ARG A 44 10.73 -33.35 7.47
N GLU A 45 10.71 -33.24 8.80
CA GLU A 45 10.60 -34.38 9.70
C GLU A 45 9.24 -35.09 9.52
N TYR A 46 8.13 -34.36 9.53
CA TYR A 46 6.79 -34.93 9.35
C TYR A 46 6.64 -35.63 7.99
N LEU A 47 7.10 -34.99 6.91
CA LEU A 47 7.12 -35.60 5.57
C LEU A 47 8.00 -36.87 5.55
N GLY A 48 9.15 -36.83 6.23
CA GLY A 48 10.02 -37.98 6.41
C GLY A 48 9.31 -39.15 7.09
N LEU A 49 8.58 -38.89 8.18
CA LEU A 49 7.81 -39.90 8.91
C LEU A 49 6.70 -40.51 8.05
N LEU A 50 5.95 -39.69 7.29
CA LEU A 50 4.89 -40.17 6.39
C LEU A 50 5.42 -40.97 5.19
N SER A 51 6.64 -40.66 4.71
CA SER A 51 7.24 -41.36 3.56
C SER A 51 7.79 -42.75 3.89
N ARG A 52 8.14 -42.99 5.16
CA ARG A 52 8.60 -44.31 5.63
C ARG A 52 7.36 -45.20 5.77
N ARG A 53 7.21 -46.21 4.90
CA ARG A 53 6.20 -47.27 5.09
C ARG A 53 6.36 -47.85 6.49
N MET A 54 5.47 -47.53 7.42
CA MET A 54 5.48 -48.16 8.74
C MET A 54 5.17 -49.65 8.57
N PRO A 55 6.01 -50.57 9.07
CA PRO A 55 5.56 -51.95 9.27
C PRO A 55 4.35 -51.97 10.22
N PRO A 56 3.53 -53.05 10.22
CA PRO A 56 2.31 -53.11 11.03
C PRO A 56 2.62 -52.77 12.49
N MET A 57 1.98 -51.70 12.98
CA MET A 57 2.18 -51.01 14.25
C MET A 57 3.08 -51.70 15.30
N GLU A 58 4.21 -51.07 15.62
CA GLU A 58 4.78 -51.22 16.97
C GLU A 58 3.83 -50.56 17.99
N PRO A 59 3.57 -51.19 19.15
CA PRO A 59 2.71 -50.60 20.17
C PRO A 59 3.38 -49.35 20.75
N GLY A 60 2.90 -48.16 20.35
CA GLY A 60 3.38 -46.88 20.88
C GLY A 60 3.74 -45.80 19.85
N GLY A 61 3.69 -46.10 18.54
CA GLY A 61 3.88 -45.09 17.50
C GLY A 61 2.69 -44.13 17.35
N GLU A 62 2.96 -42.83 17.18
CA GLU A 62 1.92 -41.87 16.79
C GLU A 62 1.37 -42.26 15.41
N GLY A 63 0.05 -42.41 15.28
CA GLY A 63 -0.56 -42.86 14.03
C GLY A 63 -0.40 -41.84 12.90
N GLU A 64 -0.33 -42.31 11.65
CA GLU A 64 -0.17 -41.49 10.43
C GLU A 64 -1.13 -40.29 10.37
N ALA A 65 -2.37 -40.46 10.83
CA ALA A 65 -3.37 -39.39 10.88
C ALA A 65 -2.97 -38.21 11.79
N ILE A 66 -2.29 -38.48 12.91
CA ILE A 66 -1.81 -37.45 13.84
C ILE A 66 -0.66 -36.67 13.19
N ILE A 67 0.25 -37.37 12.53
CA ILE A 67 1.39 -36.76 11.84
C ILE A 67 0.91 -35.88 10.68
N ALA A 68 -0.08 -36.34 9.91
CA ALA A 68 -0.69 -35.55 8.84
C ALA A 68 -1.39 -34.28 9.37
N ALA A 69 -2.07 -34.35 10.52
CA ALA A 69 -2.69 -33.18 11.14
C ALA A 69 -1.64 -32.16 11.61
N ARG A 70 -0.54 -32.60 12.22
CA ARG A 70 0.57 -31.72 12.61
C ARG A 70 1.24 -31.06 11.41
N LEU A 71 1.40 -31.79 10.31
CA LEU A 71 1.92 -31.25 9.06
C LEU A 71 1.01 -30.12 8.52
N ASP A 72 -0.30 -30.31 8.50
CA ASP A 72 -1.26 -29.28 8.06
C ASP A 72 -1.22 -28.02 8.95
N GLU A 73 -1.11 -28.20 10.27
CA GLU A 73 -0.95 -27.08 11.21
C GLU A 73 0.38 -26.33 11.00
N ASN A 74 1.49 -27.07 10.88
CA ASN A 74 2.81 -26.50 10.63
C ASN A 74 2.86 -25.71 9.30
N GLN A 75 2.26 -26.22 8.22
CA GLN A 75 2.18 -25.51 6.94
C GLN A 75 1.40 -24.19 7.04
N LYS A 76 0.34 -24.14 7.86
CA LYS A 76 -0.38 -22.90 8.14
C LYS A 76 0.49 -21.89 8.89
N ILE A 77 1.28 -22.36 9.85
CA ILE A 77 2.23 -21.53 10.61
C ILE A 77 3.29 -20.94 9.66
N VAL A 78 3.91 -21.77 8.82
CA VAL A 78 4.91 -21.33 7.84
C VAL A 78 4.33 -20.25 6.92
N LYS A 79 3.14 -20.50 6.35
CA LYS A 79 2.46 -19.53 5.49
C LYS A 79 2.17 -18.20 6.21
N TRP A 80 1.78 -18.27 7.48
CA TRP A 80 1.53 -17.09 8.30
C TRP A 80 2.82 -16.29 8.57
N LEU A 81 3.92 -16.96 8.92
CA LEU A 81 5.23 -16.32 9.14
C LEU A 81 5.76 -15.65 7.85
N VAL A 82 5.62 -16.31 6.70
CA VAL A 82 5.95 -15.71 5.39
C VAL A 82 5.08 -14.46 5.14
N ASN A 83 3.79 -14.49 5.49
CA ASN A 83 2.92 -13.34 5.35
C ASN A 83 3.36 -12.15 6.22
N LEU A 84 3.83 -12.40 7.45
CA LEU A 84 4.41 -11.37 8.31
C LEU A 84 5.66 -10.74 7.68
N LEU A 85 6.60 -11.54 7.19
CA LEU A 85 7.77 -11.05 6.46
C LEU A 85 7.40 -10.23 5.23
N ALA A 86 6.38 -10.67 4.48
CA ALA A 86 5.92 -10.00 3.27
C ALA A 86 5.28 -8.63 3.55
N ASN A 87 4.45 -8.53 4.60
CA ASN A 87 3.51 -7.42 4.76
C ASN A 87 3.64 -6.63 6.06
N ARG A 88 4.54 -7.02 6.97
CA ARG A 88 4.69 -6.38 8.29
C ARG A 88 6.10 -5.89 8.59
N VAL A 89 7.01 -5.88 7.62
CA VAL A 89 8.36 -5.33 7.78
C VAL A 89 8.46 -4.01 7.01
N ASN A 90 8.98 -2.95 7.64
CA ASN A 90 9.19 -1.68 6.96
C ASN A 90 10.21 -1.83 5.81
N PRO A 91 10.03 -1.11 4.69
CA PRO A 91 10.95 -1.15 3.55
C PRO A 91 12.19 -0.27 3.75
N GLY A 92 13.08 -0.26 2.75
CA GLY A 92 14.22 0.65 2.67
C GLY A 92 15.39 0.27 3.59
N VAL A 93 15.78 1.19 4.46
CA VAL A 93 16.96 1.07 5.34
C VAL A 93 16.63 0.89 6.82
N ASP A 94 15.38 0.54 7.13
CA ASP A 94 14.96 0.16 8.48
C ASP A 94 15.72 -1.11 8.94
N ASP A 95 16.02 -1.20 10.24
CA ASP A 95 16.79 -2.32 10.80
C ASP A 95 16.09 -3.67 10.60
N ALA A 96 14.76 -3.70 10.66
CA ALA A 96 13.98 -4.90 10.34
C ALA A 96 14.08 -5.27 8.85
N ALA A 97 14.12 -4.26 7.96
CA ALA A 97 14.32 -4.48 6.53
C ALA A 97 15.69 -5.12 6.25
N LYS A 98 16.73 -4.72 6.99
CA LYS A 98 18.06 -5.34 6.90
C LYS A 98 18.00 -6.83 7.22
N VAL A 99 17.39 -7.20 8.35
CA VAL A 99 17.25 -8.60 8.76
C VAL A 99 16.47 -9.41 7.72
N LYS A 100 15.37 -8.85 7.19
CA LYS A 100 14.61 -9.46 6.10
C LYS A 100 15.47 -9.67 4.85
N ALA A 101 16.23 -8.66 4.41
CA ALA A 101 17.08 -8.78 3.23
C ALA A 101 18.17 -9.85 3.41
N GLU A 102 18.84 -9.86 4.57
CA GLU A 102 19.86 -10.86 4.90
C GLU A 102 19.27 -12.28 4.91
N PHE A 103 18.11 -12.47 5.54
CA PHE A 103 17.43 -13.77 5.55
C PHE A 103 17.04 -14.24 4.14
N LEU A 104 16.50 -13.36 3.30
CA LEU A 104 16.16 -13.70 1.92
C LEU A 104 17.41 -14.00 1.09
N ASN A 105 18.54 -13.32 1.34
CA ASN A 105 19.81 -13.60 0.69
C ASN A 105 20.31 -15.02 1.00
N GLU A 106 20.16 -15.50 2.24
CA GLU A 106 20.52 -16.86 2.60
C GLU A 106 19.75 -17.90 1.76
N ILE A 107 18.47 -17.64 1.48
CA ILE A 107 17.63 -18.51 0.65
C ILE A 107 18.10 -18.46 -0.81
N ILE A 108 18.28 -17.26 -1.35
CA ILE A 108 18.52 -17.04 -2.78
C ILE A 108 19.93 -17.48 -3.18
N ASN A 109 20.93 -17.05 -2.41
CA ASN A 109 22.34 -17.11 -2.80
C ASN A 109 23.18 -18.09 -1.97
N HIS A 110 22.75 -18.49 -0.76
CA HIS A 110 23.55 -19.35 0.14
C HIS A 110 22.94 -20.72 0.45
N GLY A 111 21.81 -21.06 -0.17
CA GLY A 111 21.26 -22.41 -0.14
C GLY A 111 20.43 -22.75 1.11
N LEU A 112 19.97 -21.75 1.87
CA LEU A 112 18.99 -21.98 2.93
C LEU A 112 17.65 -22.43 2.31
N GLU A 113 17.14 -23.58 2.74
CA GLU A 113 15.83 -24.08 2.34
C GLU A 113 14.77 -23.75 3.38
N ILE A 114 13.72 -23.05 2.96
CA ILE A 114 12.53 -22.75 3.75
C ILE A 114 11.32 -23.36 3.04
N SER A 115 10.53 -24.14 3.78
CA SER A 115 9.32 -24.75 3.21
C SER A 115 8.35 -23.69 2.74
N GLY A 116 7.73 -23.91 1.56
CA GLY A 116 6.76 -22.97 0.99
C GLY A 116 7.34 -21.62 0.53
N LEU A 117 8.67 -21.44 0.57
CA LEU A 117 9.35 -20.24 0.09
C LEU A 117 10.58 -20.62 -0.75
N ASP A 118 10.36 -20.79 -2.05
CA ASP A 118 11.45 -21.04 -2.99
C ASP A 118 12.27 -19.78 -3.28
N LYS A 119 13.36 -19.94 -4.05
CA LYS A 119 14.27 -18.83 -4.41
C LYS A 119 13.58 -17.71 -5.19
N ILE A 120 12.66 -18.04 -6.10
CA ILE A 120 11.96 -17.05 -6.93
C ILE A 120 10.98 -16.26 -6.06
N ALA A 121 10.24 -16.93 -5.19
CA ALA A 121 9.37 -16.32 -4.21
C ALA A 121 10.16 -15.41 -3.24
N ALA A 122 11.34 -15.86 -2.78
CA ALA A 122 12.23 -15.05 -1.95
C ALA A 122 12.73 -13.78 -2.68
N VAL A 123 13.11 -13.89 -3.96
CA VAL A 123 13.44 -12.71 -4.79
C VAL A 123 12.24 -11.76 -4.89
N ASN A 124 11.04 -12.28 -5.12
CA ASN A 124 9.84 -11.45 -5.22
C ASN A 124 9.51 -10.71 -3.91
N LEU A 125 9.87 -11.26 -2.74
CA LEU A 125 9.71 -10.58 -1.46
C LEU A 125 10.65 -9.38 -1.27
N LEU A 126 11.69 -9.23 -2.10
CA LEU A 126 12.56 -8.05 -2.13
C LEU A 126 11.93 -6.87 -2.86
N ARG A 127 11.00 -7.12 -3.81
CA ARG A 127 10.35 -6.07 -4.62
C ARG A 127 9.68 -4.96 -3.80
N PRO A 128 8.81 -5.24 -2.81
CA PRO A 128 8.16 -4.18 -2.03
C PRO A 128 9.11 -3.49 -1.03
N MET A 129 10.39 -3.87 -0.96
CA MET A 129 11.35 -3.18 -0.08
C MET A 129 11.83 -1.84 -0.65
N LEU A 130 11.42 -1.49 -1.88
CA LEU A 130 11.61 -0.21 -2.58
C LEU A 130 13.05 0.20 -2.90
N GLY A 131 14.04 -0.33 -2.19
CA GLY A 131 15.46 -0.03 -2.33
C GLY A 131 16.26 -0.41 -1.08
N GLY A 132 17.40 0.23 -0.88
CA GLY A 132 18.25 0.01 0.31
C GLY A 132 18.88 -1.39 0.33
N TYR A 133 18.71 -2.13 1.43
CA TYR A 133 19.34 -3.44 1.61
C TYR A 133 18.92 -4.49 0.57
N SER A 134 17.72 -4.34 -0.01
CA SER A 134 17.23 -5.23 -1.07
C SER A 134 18.08 -5.16 -2.35
N VAL A 135 18.62 -3.98 -2.69
CA VAL A 135 19.41 -3.78 -3.91
C VAL A 135 20.72 -4.58 -3.86
N ILE A 136 21.34 -4.66 -2.68
CA ILE A 136 22.55 -5.46 -2.47
C ILE A 136 22.30 -6.93 -2.80
N VAL A 137 21.19 -7.47 -2.30
CA VAL A 137 20.82 -8.87 -2.51
C VAL A 137 20.48 -9.13 -3.97
N LEU A 138 19.70 -8.24 -4.59
CA LEU A 138 19.32 -8.37 -6.00
C LEU A 138 20.55 -8.32 -6.92
N LEU A 139 21.50 -7.42 -6.65
CA LEU A 139 22.76 -7.33 -7.40
C LEU A 139 23.58 -8.61 -7.35
N GLU A 140 23.72 -9.22 -6.18
CA GLU A 140 24.40 -10.51 -6.07
C GLU A 140 23.63 -11.62 -6.79
N SER A 141 22.29 -11.55 -6.73
CA SER A 141 21.40 -12.51 -7.37
C SER A 141 21.47 -12.46 -8.91
N LEU A 142 21.89 -11.35 -9.51
CA LEU A 142 22.17 -11.28 -10.96
C LEU A 142 23.33 -12.20 -11.39
N LYS A 143 24.21 -12.60 -10.46
CA LYS A 143 25.35 -13.50 -10.69
C LYS A 143 25.00 -14.96 -10.41
N ASN A 144 23.74 -15.26 -10.05
CA ASN A 144 23.33 -16.61 -9.69
C ASN A 144 23.51 -17.58 -10.87
N ALA A 145 23.96 -18.80 -10.57
CA ALA A 145 24.15 -19.84 -11.58
C ALA A 145 22.82 -20.35 -12.16
N ASP A 146 21.73 -20.23 -11.39
CA ASP A 146 20.38 -20.49 -11.88
C ASP A 146 19.86 -19.24 -12.62
N GLU A 147 19.79 -19.33 -13.95
CA GLU A 147 19.32 -18.22 -14.79
C GLU A 147 17.89 -17.79 -14.47
N ALA A 148 17.03 -18.68 -13.93
CA ALA A 148 15.67 -18.29 -13.55
C ALA A 148 15.66 -17.35 -12.34
N VAL A 149 16.56 -17.59 -11.37
CA VAL A 149 16.76 -16.71 -10.21
C VAL A 149 17.37 -15.37 -10.65
N ALA A 150 18.38 -15.40 -11.52
CA ALA A 150 18.99 -14.19 -12.05
C ALA A 150 17.98 -13.34 -12.86
N GLN A 151 17.12 -13.97 -13.66
CA GLN A 151 16.06 -13.28 -14.39
C GLN A 151 15.00 -12.69 -13.44
N ALA A 152 14.62 -13.41 -12.38
CA ALA A 152 13.69 -12.88 -11.37
C ALA A 152 14.28 -11.62 -10.71
N ALA A 153 15.56 -11.66 -10.32
CA ALA A 153 16.24 -10.51 -9.71
C ALA A 153 16.36 -9.33 -10.68
N CYS A 154 16.64 -9.62 -11.96
CA CYS A 154 16.62 -8.64 -13.04
C CYS A 154 15.27 -7.93 -13.12
N ASN A 155 14.17 -8.69 -13.18
CA ASN A 155 12.82 -8.13 -13.28
C ASN A 155 12.47 -7.23 -12.08
N VAL A 156 12.89 -7.60 -10.86
CA VAL A 156 12.70 -6.75 -9.67
C VAL A 156 13.55 -5.47 -9.75
N LEU A 157 14.81 -5.55 -10.17
CA LEU A 157 15.69 -4.38 -10.30
C LEU A 157 15.19 -3.40 -11.36
N LYS A 158 14.61 -3.88 -12.46
CA LYS A 158 14.02 -3.01 -13.51
C LYS A 158 13.00 -2.02 -12.97
N GLU A 159 12.28 -2.39 -11.91
CA GLU A 159 11.25 -1.56 -11.28
C GLU A 159 11.73 -0.82 -10.03
N THR A 160 12.94 -1.11 -9.56
CA THR A 160 13.51 -0.51 -8.36
C THR A 160 14.10 0.85 -8.68
N ILE A 161 13.54 1.91 -8.11
CA ILE A 161 13.94 3.31 -8.37
C ILE A 161 14.98 3.83 -7.37
N PHE A 162 14.95 3.38 -6.11
CA PHE A 162 15.88 3.83 -5.06
C PHE A 162 17.17 3.00 -5.06
N VAL A 163 17.86 2.99 -6.21
CA VAL A 163 19.14 2.28 -6.39
C VAL A 163 20.36 3.13 -6.04
N HIS A 164 20.26 4.46 -6.11
CA HIS A 164 21.34 5.40 -5.73
C HIS A 164 22.71 4.98 -6.32
N ASP A 165 23.77 4.91 -5.49
CA ASP A 165 25.13 4.62 -5.94
C ASP A 165 25.30 3.19 -6.49
N TYR A 166 24.40 2.26 -6.14
CA TYR A 166 24.39 0.90 -6.68
C TYR A 166 24.14 0.86 -8.19
N PHE A 167 23.66 1.97 -8.79
CA PHE A 167 23.65 2.13 -10.24
C PHE A 167 25.03 1.85 -10.85
N ASN A 168 26.12 2.31 -10.21
CA ASN A 168 27.48 2.12 -10.72
C ASN A 168 27.88 0.64 -10.70
N ASP A 169 27.46 -0.11 -9.69
CA ASP A 169 27.72 -1.55 -9.59
C ASP A 169 26.98 -2.31 -10.71
N VAL A 170 25.73 -1.94 -10.99
CA VAL A 170 24.94 -2.49 -12.11
C VAL A 170 25.62 -2.14 -13.43
N ALA A 171 26.08 -0.90 -13.58
CA ALA A 171 26.76 -0.41 -14.78
C ALA A 171 28.07 -1.15 -15.06
N GLU A 172 28.85 -1.43 -14.02
CA GLU A 172 30.07 -2.23 -14.15
C GLU A 172 29.75 -3.68 -14.50
N LEU A 173 28.78 -4.28 -13.80
CA LEU A 173 28.38 -5.68 -14.01
C LEU A 173 27.80 -5.91 -15.41
N ALA A 174 27.08 -4.93 -15.97
CA ALA A 174 26.50 -5.00 -17.31
C ALA A 174 27.52 -5.17 -18.44
N LYS A 175 28.81 -4.86 -18.20
CA LYS A 175 29.87 -5.12 -19.18
C LYS A 175 30.06 -6.61 -19.47
N THR A 176 29.72 -7.48 -18.53
CA THR A 176 29.93 -8.93 -18.64
C THR A 176 28.69 -9.78 -18.33
N ASN A 177 27.65 -9.20 -17.72
CA ASN A 177 26.43 -9.90 -17.33
C ASN A 177 25.22 -9.44 -18.15
N LYS A 178 24.58 -10.38 -18.86
CA LYS A 178 23.43 -10.08 -19.73
C LYS A 178 22.22 -9.51 -18.99
N PHE A 179 21.97 -9.95 -17.75
CA PHE A 179 20.84 -9.49 -16.94
C PHE A 179 21.07 -8.07 -16.43
N ALA A 180 22.28 -7.75 -15.97
CA ALA A 180 22.62 -6.37 -15.59
C ALA A 180 22.50 -5.41 -16.78
N LEU A 181 22.90 -5.84 -17.99
CA LEU A 181 22.69 -5.05 -19.22
C LEU A 181 21.20 -4.84 -19.53
N GLU A 182 20.36 -5.84 -19.28
CA GLU A 182 18.92 -5.76 -19.45
C GLU A 182 18.28 -4.76 -18.46
N VAL A 183 18.73 -4.75 -17.20
CA VAL A 183 18.32 -3.76 -16.19
C VAL A 183 18.62 -2.34 -16.67
N LEU A 184 19.85 -2.07 -17.14
CA LEU A 184 20.22 -0.74 -17.63
C LEU A 184 19.38 -0.29 -18.83
N ARG A 185 19.08 -1.20 -19.76
CA ARG A 185 18.23 -0.88 -20.92
C ARG A 185 16.81 -0.51 -20.47
N SER A 186 16.22 -1.32 -19.59
CA SER A 186 14.90 -1.04 -19.01
C SER A 186 14.86 0.32 -18.30
N TRP A 187 15.88 0.65 -17.51
CA TRP A 187 15.98 1.96 -16.85
C TRP A 187 16.09 3.10 -17.87
N ALA A 188 16.92 2.94 -18.90
CA ALA A 188 17.06 3.93 -19.97
C ALA A 188 15.76 4.12 -20.77
N GLU A 189 14.96 3.07 -20.92
CA GLU A 189 13.66 3.10 -21.59
C GLU A 189 12.51 3.53 -20.67
N ALA A 190 12.80 3.77 -19.39
CA ALA A 190 11.84 4.14 -18.35
C ALA A 190 10.68 3.13 -18.20
N GLU A 191 10.95 1.83 -18.31
CA GLU A 191 9.93 0.77 -18.15
C GLU A 191 9.24 0.85 -16.77
N TRP A 192 10.00 1.13 -15.70
CA TRP A 192 9.49 1.32 -14.34
C TRP A 192 8.39 2.39 -14.23
N PHE A 193 8.44 3.41 -15.09
CA PHE A 193 7.46 4.48 -15.15
C PHE A 193 6.32 4.13 -16.11
N LYS A 194 6.64 3.60 -17.28
CA LYS A 194 5.66 3.25 -18.33
C LYS A 194 4.76 2.07 -17.94
N ALA A 195 5.23 1.16 -17.09
CA ALA A 195 4.43 0.04 -16.59
C ALA A 195 3.35 0.46 -15.58
N ARG A 196 3.47 1.65 -14.98
CA ARG A 196 2.50 2.16 -14.00
C ARG A 196 1.28 2.75 -14.69
N GLU A 197 0.14 2.60 -14.03
CA GLU A 197 -1.14 3.17 -14.45
C GLU A 197 -1.05 4.69 -14.53
N SER A 198 -1.46 5.25 -15.68
CA SER A 198 -1.62 6.69 -15.83
C SER A 198 -2.81 7.20 -15.03
N LEU A 199 -2.79 8.47 -14.62
CA LEU A 199 -3.96 9.13 -14.03
C LEU A 199 -5.20 8.91 -14.92
N PRO A 200 -6.32 8.39 -14.39
CA PRO A 200 -7.51 8.12 -15.17
C PRO A 200 -8.04 9.38 -15.87
N ARG A 201 -8.62 9.22 -17.06
CA ARG A 201 -9.25 10.34 -17.78
C ARG A 201 -10.50 10.87 -17.08
N ARG A 202 -11.15 10.00 -16.31
CA ARG A 202 -12.32 10.30 -15.51
C ARG A 202 -12.22 9.53 -14.19
N ILE A 203 -12.47 10.22 -13.09
CA ILE A 203 -12.53 9.65 -11.74
C ILE A 203 -13.93 9.90 -11.21
N ARG A 204 -14.67 8.83 -10.90
CA ARG A 204 -15.97 8.93 -10.23
C ARG A 204 -15.78 8.80 -8.73
N ALA A 205 -16.16 9.83 -8.00
CA ALA A 205 -15.90 9.93 -6.58
C ALA A 205 -17.09 10.54 -5.82
N VAL A 206 -17.08 10.36 -4.50
CA VAL A 206 -18.02 10.99 -3.59
C VAL A 206 -17.32 12.04 -2.73
N ILE A 207 -17.94 13.19 -2.55
CA ILE A 207 -17.39 14.30 -1.78
C ILE A 207 -17.60 14.08 -0.27
N PHE A 208 -16.54 14.26 0.50
CA PHE A 208 -16.56 14.55 1.93
C PHE A 208 -16.06 15.99 2.13
N LYS A 209 -16.97 16.92 2.45
CA LYS A 209 -16.66 18.35 2.57
C LYS A 209 -16.53 18.80 4.02
N VAL A 210 -15.47 19.56 4.28
CA VAL A 210 -15.24 20.34 5.50
C VAL A 210 -15.34 21.82 5.15
N ALA A 211 -16.46 22.45 5.53
CA ALA A 211 -16.70 23.85 5.22
C ALA A 211 -15.75 24.80 5.98
N GLY A 212 -15.40 25.91 5.35
CA GLY A 212 -14.48 26.91 5.85
C GLY A 212 -13.01 26.50 5.73
N GLU A 213 -12.21 26.99 6.66
CA GLU A 213 -10.78 26.69 6.73
C GLU A 213 -10.54 25.39 7.52
N THR A 214 -9.70 24.53 6.96
CA THR A 214 -9.11 23.37 7.62
C THR A 214 -7.62 23.64 7.81
N ASN A 215 -7.21 23.81 9.06
CA ASN A 215 -5.81 23.92 9.44
C ASN A 215 -5.21 22.51 9.60
N THR A 216 -3.91 22.39 9.39
CA THR A 216 -3.14 21.19 9.73
C THR A 216 -3.32 20.69 11.17
N ASP A 217 -3.66 21.55 12.15
CA ASP A 217 -4.00 21.12 13.52
C ASP A 217 -5.34 20.39 13.59
N ASP A 218 -6.30 20.70 12.69
CA ASP A 218 -7.57 19.98 12.61
C ASP A 218 -7.36 18.56 12.08
N LEU A 219 -6.37 18.36 11.20
CA LEU A 219 -6.02 17.06 10.62
C LEU A 219 -5.04 16.26 11.51
N SER A 220 -4.14 16.97 12.19
CA SER A 220 -3.07 16.42 13.02
C SER A 220 -2.87 17.29 14.28
N PRO A 221 -3.72 17.11 15.30
CA PRO A 221 -3.70 17.94 16.50
C PRO A 221 -2.36 17.91 17.21
N ALA A 222 -1.89 19.07 17.69
CA ALA A 222 -0.65 19.15 18.46
C ALA A 222 -0.70 18.33 19.76
N SER A 223 -1.89 18.16 20.36
CA SER A 223 -2.07 17.31 21.55
C SER A 223 -1.73 15.84 21.30
N GLU A 224 -1.84 15.38 20.06
CA GLU A 224 -1.55 14.00 19.65
C GLU A 224 -0.19 13.88 18.94
N ALA A 225 0.72 14.84 19.13
CA ALA A 225 2.01 14.85 18.43
C ALA A 225 2.85 13.58 18.70
N TYR A 226 2.68 12.96 19.86
CA TYR A 226 3.41 11.76 20.28
C TYR A 226 3.00 10.49 19.50
N THR A 227 1.85 10.49 18.81
CA THR A 227 1.39 9.34 18.00
C THR A 227 1.74 9.46 16.52
N ARG A 228 2.33 10.58 16.06
CA ARG A 228 2.52 10.90 14.62
C ARG A 228 3.31 9.85 13.82
N SER A 229 4.23 9.13 14.46
CA SER A 229 4.99 8.05 13.82
C SER A 229 4.15 6.79 13.57
N ASP A 230 3.07 6.60 14.32
CA ASP A 230 2.08 5.55 14.15
C ASP A 230 0.89 6.12 13.36
N ILE A 231 1.01 6.13 12.03
CA ILE A 231 0.04 6.74 11.12
C ILE A 231 -1.41 6.27 11.40
N PRO A 232 -1.69 4.96 11.51
CA PRO A 232 -3.05 4.50 11.80
C PRO A 232 -3.61 5.06 13.10
N LEU A 233 -2.83 5.04 14.18
CA LEU A 233 -3.27 5.54 15.48
C LEU A 233 -3.48 7.06 15.44
N HIS A 234 -2.55 7.80 14.84
CA HIS A 234 -2.66 9.25 14.74
C HIS A 234 -3.86 9.69 13.90
N ALA A 235 -4.18 8.94 12.84
CA ALA A 235 -5.30 9.24 11.95
C ALA A 235 -6.67 9.18 12.65
N ASN A 236 -6.80 8.48 13.78
CA ASN A 236 -8.03 8.51 14.58
C ASN A 236 -8.32 9.88 15.21
N ALA A 237 -7.33 10.78 15.30
CA ALA A 237 -7.50 12.13 15.81
C ALA A 237 -7.94 13.14 14.73
N MET A 238 -7.98 12.74 13.46
CA MET A 238 -8.32 13.60 12.33
C MET A 238 -9.74 14.17 12.50
N LEU A 239 -9.85 15.50 12.45
CA LEU A 239 -11.09 16.29 12.53
C LEU A 239 -11.91 16.16 13.83
N VAL A 240 -11.45 15.41 14.83
CA VAL A 240 -12.22 15.12 16.06
C VAL A 240 -12.71 16.40 16.76
N LYS A 241 -11.89 17.46 16.81
CA LYS A 241 -12.26 18.75 17.42
C LYS A 241 -13.01 19.68 16.46
N ARG A 242 -12.68 19.61 15.16
CA ARG A 242 -13.19 20.51 14.13
C ARG A 242 -14.61 20.14 13.68
N GLN A 243 -14.82 18.85 13.45
CA GLN A 243 -16.05 18.28 12.92
C GLN A 243 -16.22 16.84 13.47
N PRO A 244 -16.70 16.68 14.71
CA PRO A 244 -16.99 15.37 15.29
C PRO A 244 -17.92 14.54 14.39
N GLY A 245 -17.68 13.22 14.28
CA GLY A 245 -18.45 12.33 13.39
C GLY A 245 -17.87 12.18 11.98
N SER A 246 -16.74 12.85 11.68
CA SER A 246 -16.13 12.83 10.34
C SER A 246 -15.66 11.45 9.90
N LEU A 247 -15.06 10.66 10.80
CA LEU A 247 -14.54 9.33 10.45
C LEU A 247 -15.68 8.34 10.20
N GLU A 248 -16.74 8.42 11.00
CA GLU A 248 -17.97 7.65 10.80
C GLU A 248 -18.60 8.00 9.46
N MET A 249 -18.73 9.29 9.15
CA MET A 249 -19.23 9.77 7.87
C MET A 249 -18.40 9.24 6.69
N ILE A 250 -17.07 9.35 6.76
CA ILE A 250 -16.17 8.81 5.72
C ILE A 250 -16.41 7.30 5.54
N ASN A 251 -16.56 6.54 6.62
CA ASN A 251 -16.84 5.11 6.56
C ASN A 251 -18.19 4.79 5.93
N GLU A 252 -19.22 5.61 6.19
CA GLU A 252 -20.53 5.48 5.52
C GLU A 252 -20.44 5.80 4.02
N LEU A 253 -19.72 6.86 3.63
CA LEU A 253 -19.52 7.22 2.22
C LEU A 253 -18.77 6.12 1.46
N LYS A 254 -17.76 5.48 2.07
CA LYS A 254 -17.03 4.35 1.46
C LYS A 254 -17.91 3.15 1.12
N LYS A 255 -19.04 2.95 1.81
CA LYS A 255 -19.98 1.86 1.50
C LYS A 255 -20.62 2.01 0.12
N SER A 256 -20.55 3.19 -0.49
CA SER A 256 -20.93 3.40 -1.89
C SER A 256 -20.04 2.65 -2.90
N GLY A 257 -18.83 2.23 -2.48
CA GLY A 257 -17.82 1.66 -3.37
C GLY A 257 -17.06 2.69 -4.21
N LEU A 258 -17.37 3.98 -4.07
CA LEU A 258 -16.71 5.08 -4.78
C LEU A 258 -15.51 5.59 -3.98
N GLU A 259 -14.54 6.17 -4.69
CA GLU A 259 -13.43 6.89 -4.05
C GLU A 259 -13.98 8.11 -3.29
N VAL A 260 -13.55 8.31 -2.04
CA VAL A 260 -13.98 9.44 -1.22
C VAL A 260 -12.96 10.57 -1.34
N VAL A 261 -13.41 11.74 -1.77
CA VAL A 261 -12.58 12.94 -1.98
C VAL A 261 -12.73 13.89 -0.80
N TYR A 262 -11.61 14.37 -0.27
CA TYR A 262 -11.63 15.45 0.72
C TYR A 262 -11.85 16.80 0.02
N ALA A 263 -12.89 17.55 0.40
CA ALA A 263 -13.16 18.88 -0.13
C ALA A 263 -13.19 19.93 0.98
N GLY A 264 -12.75 21.16 0.70
CA GLY A 264 -12.88 22.29 1.62
C GLY A 264 -12.71 23.64 0.94
N ASP A 265 -13.03 24.73 1.64
CA ASP A 265 -12.86 26.07 1.06
C ASP A 265 -11.38 26.47 1.10
N VAL A 266 -10.75 26.33 2.26
CA VAL A 266 -9.30 26.56 2.44
C VAL A 266 -8.71 25.35 3.16
N VAL A 267 -7.72 24.69 2.55
CA VAL A 267 -7.18 23.42 3.06
C VAL A 267 -5.69 23.52 3.38
N GLY A 268 -5.31 23.02 4.56
CA GLY A 268 -3.93 22.73 4.91
C GLY A 268 -3.13 23.93 5.41
N THR A 269 -3.78 25.00 5.86
CA THR A 269 -3.09 26.15 6.45
C THR A 269 -2.40 25.78 7.76
N GLY A 270 -1.46 26.62 8.18
CA GLY A 270 -0.72 26.43 9.43
C GLY A 270 0.64 25.74 9.23
N SER A 271 1.07 25.00 10.24
CA SER A 271 2.42 24.44 10.30
C SER A 271 2.63 23.27 9.33
N SER A 272 3.85 23.15 8.79
CA SER A 272 4.25 21.98 8.01
C SER A 272 4.15 20.71 8.85
N ARG A 273 3.16 19.86 8.57
CA ARG A 273 2.92 18.60 9.27
C ARG A 273 2.52 17.52 8.26
N LYS A 274 3.50 16.70 7.87
CA LYS A 274 3.27 15.52 7.02
C LYS A 274 2.18 14.60 7.59
N SER A 275 2.06 14.53 8.91
CA SER A 275 1.01 13.77 9.59
C SER A 275 -0.41 14.17 9.19
N GLY A 276 -0.67 15.43 8.79
CA GLY A 276 -1.99 15.84 8.30
C GLY A 276 -2.37 15.16 6.98
N ILE A 277 -1.44 15.11 6.02
CA ILE A 277 -1.63 14.36 4.77
C ILE A 277 -1.68 12.86 5.04
N ASN A 278 -0.81 12.34 5.92
CA ASN A 278 -0.85 10.92 6.28
C ASN A 278 -2.22 10.51 6.84
N SER A 279 -2.87 11.35 7.65
CA SER A 279 -4.21 11.07 8.18
C SER A 279 -5.28 11.06 7.08
N ILE A 280 -5.23 12.00 6.13
CA ILE A 280 -6.11 11.98 4.95
C ILE A 280 -5.86 10.72 4.13
N GLN A 281 -4.61 10.39 3.80
CA GLN A 281 -4.29 9.20 3.00
C GLN A 281 -4.62 7.90 3.73
N TRP A 282 -4.49 7.84 5.06
CA TRP A 282 -4.87 6.67 5.84
C TRP A 282 -6.36 6.35 5.66
N HIS A 283 -7.19 7.40 5.69
CA HIS A 283 -8.63 7.25 5.55
C HIS A 283 -9.09 7.17 4.10
N LEU A 284 -8.51 7.94 3.17
CA LEU A 284 -9.05 8.12 1.82
C LEU A 284 -8.15 7.58 0.71
N GLY A 285 -6.91 7.21 1.04
CA GLY A 285 -5.94 6.67 0.09
C GLY A 285 -6.04 5.16 -0.07
N ARG A 286 -5.10 4.62 -0.84
CA ARG A 286 -4.94 3.21 -1.19
C ARG A 286 -3.76 2.58 -0.48
N GLU A 287 -3.86 1.29 -0.19
CA GLU A 287 -2.76 0.50 0.38
C GLU A 287 -1.55 0.51 -0.55
N ILE A 288 -0.36 0.42 0.03
CA ILE A 288 0.89 0.22 -0.70
C ILE A 288 1.30 -1.23 -0.48
N GLU A 289 1.41 -2.00 -1.55
CA GLU A 289 1.77 -3.43 -1.46
C GLU A 289 3.09 -3.63 -0.71
N GLY A 290 3.07 -4.49 0.32
CA GLY A 290 4.23 -4.84 1.14
C GLY A 290 4.81 -3.71 2.00
N VAL A 291 4.17 -2.54 2.08
CA VAL A 291 4.58 -1.43 2.98
C VAL A 291 3.54 -1.28 4.10
N PRO A 292 3.84 -1.73 5.33
CA PRO A 292 2.86 -1.70 6.41
C PRO A 292 2.52 -0.29 6.87
N ASN A 293 1.26 -0.10 7.28
CA ASN A 293 0.76 1.06 8.02
C ASN A 293 0.99 2.42 7.31
N LYS A 294 1.06 2.40 5.98
CA LYS A 294 1.18 3.60 5.15
C LYS A 294 0.34 3.44 3.89
N LYS A 295 -0.27 4.54 3.48
CA LYS A 295 -1.09 4.61 2.25
C LYS A 295 -0.56 5.70 1.31
N THR A 296 -0.96 5.61 0.05
CA THR A 296 -0.68 6.61 -0.99
C THR A 296 -1.99 7.00 -1.69
N GLY A 297 -1.95 7.86 -2.71
CA GLY A 297 -3.16 8.31 -3.41
C GLY A 297 -4.02 9.24 -2.57
N GLY A 298 -5.32 9.24 -2.86
CA GLY A 298 -6.29 10.17 -2.29
C GLY A 298 -6.34 11.49 -3.07
N ILE A 299 -7.50 12.13 -3.05
CA ILE A 299 -7.76 13.38 -3.76
C ILE A 299 -8.18 14.44 -2.76
N VAL A 300 -7.59 15.63 -2.87
CA VAL A 300 -7.91 16.79 -2.04
C VAL A 300 -8.32 17.94 -2.95
N ILE A 301 -9.58 18.36 -2.87
CA ILE A 301 -10.10 19.53 -3.60
C ILE A 301 -10.20 20.70 -2.62
N GLY A 302 -9.66 21.85 -3.01
CA GLY A 302 -9.82 23.08 -2.23
C GLY A 302 -9.96 24.31 -3.10
N THR A 303 -10.82 25.26 -2.71
CA THR A 303 -10.84 26.58 -3.37
C THR A 303 -9.49 27.27 -3.22
N ALA A 304 -8.86 27.09 -2.06
CA ALA A 304 -7.44 27.36 -1.85
C ALA A 304 -6.78 26.19 -1.09
N ILE A 305 -5.56 25.84 -1.47
CA ILE A 305 -4.72 24.86 -0.76
C ILE A 305 -3.42 25.56 -0.38
N ALA A 306 -3.02 25.46 0.89
CA ALA A 306 -1.77 26.07 1.35
C ALA A 306 -0.56 25.44 0.62
N PRO A 307 0.43 26.22 0.14
CA PRO A 307 1.51 25.71 -0.71
C PRO A 307 2.33 24.56 -0.10
N ILE A 308 2.59 24.59 1.21
CA ILE A 308 3.35 23.52 1.88
C ILE A 308 2.53 22.23 1.90
N PHE A 309 1.23 22.33 2.18
CA PHE A 309 0.33 21.19 2.21
C PHE A 309 0.15 20.57 0.82
N PHE A 310 0.00 21.44 -0.20
CA PHE A 310 -0.05 21.05 -1.61
C PHE A 310 1.17 20.20 -2.01
N ASN A 311 2.37 20.75 -1.80
CA ASN A 311 3.63 20.03 -2.06
C ASN A 311 3.72 18.70 -1.31
N THR A 312 3.28 18.67 -0.05
CA THR A 312 3.32 17.46 0.77
C THR A 312 2.38 16.38 0.24
N ALA A 313 1.22 16.77 -0.31
CA ALA A 313 0.27 15.88 -0.95
C ALA A 313 0.87 15.25 -2.23
N GLU A 314 1.48 16.08 -3.09
CA GLU A 314 2.14 15.62 -4.32
C GLU A 314 3.32 14.69 -4.01
N ASP A 315 4.17 15.05 -3.05
CA ASP A 315 5.32 14.25 -2.63
C ASP A 315 4.91 12.85 -2.13
N SER A 316 3.70 12.70 -1.60
CA SER A 316 3.18 11.43 -1.07
C SER A 316 2.22 10.69 -2.03
N GLY A 317 2.03 11.21 -3.25
CA GLY A 317 1.23 10.59 -4.30
C GLY A 317 -0.27 10.87 -4.23
N ALA A 318 -0.72 11.85 -3.43
CA ALA A 318 -2.08 12.36 -3.48
C ALA A 318 -2.25 13.37 -4.62
N LEU A 319 -3.47 13.54 -5.11
CA LEU A 319 -3.84 14.51 -6.14
C LEU A 319 -4.51 15.74 -5.51
N PRO A 320 -3.77 16.83 -5.24
CA PRO A 320 -4.38 18.09 -4.85
C PRO A 320 -4.93 18.85 -6.06
N ILE A 321 -6.17 19.31 -5.98
CA ILE A 321 -6.88 20.05 -7.04
C ILE A 321 -7.34 21.38 -6.46
N VAL A 322 -6.85 22.48 -7.04
CA VAL A 322 -7.34 23.82 -6.71
C VAL A 322 -8.53 24.16 -7.61
N ALA A 323 -9.73 24.14 -7.06
CA ALA A 323 -11.00 24.36 -7.76
C ALA A 323 -12.04 24.97 -6.82
N ASP A 324 -12.98 25.77 -7.32
CA ASP A 324 -14.08 26.30 -6.51
C ASP A 324 -14.94 25.16 -5.94
N ALA A 325 -14.86 24.98 -4.61
CA ALA A 325 -15.57 23.93 -3.87
C ALA A 325 -16.92 24.41 -3.30
N SER A 326 -17.34 25.65 -3.58
CA SER A 326 -18.55 26.24 -2.99
C SER A 326 -19.82 25.46 -3.34
N ALA A 327 -19.90 24.90 -4.56
CA ALA A 327 -21.03 24.14 -5.06
C ALA A 327 -21.02 22.64 -4.71
N LEU A 328 -19.95 22.14 -4.09
CA LEU A 328 -19.83 20.74 -3.68
C LEU A 328 -20.38 20.56 -2.27
N GLU A 329 -21.06 19.45 -1.98
CA GLU A 329 -21.53 19.12 -0.63
C GLU A 329 -21.21 17.68 -0.25
N THR A 330 -21.14 17.39 1.05
CA THR A 330 -20.92 16.01 1.52
C THR A 330 -22.02 15.08 0.99
N GLY A 331 -21.59 13.97 0.38
CA GLY A 331 -22.45 13.00 -0.27
C GLY A 331 -22.64 13.24 -1.78
N ASP A 332 -22.24 14.38 -2.34
CA ASP A 332 -22.31 14.59 -3.78
C ASP A 332 -21.43 13.60 -4.53
N VAL A 333 -21.97 12.98 -5.58
CA VAL A 333 -21.21 12.13 -6.51
C VAL A 333 -20.78 12.98 -7.69
N VAL A 334 -19.47 12.98 -7.96
CA VAL A 334 -18.86 13.78 -9.02
C VAL A 334 -18.07 12.92 -9.99
N ASP A 335 -18.05 13.34 -11.26
CA ASP A 335 -17.07 12.89 -12.24
C ASP A 335 -16.02 14.01 -12.38
N ILE A 336 -14.78 13.71 -12.02
CA ILE A 336 -13.61 14.58 -12.17
C ILE A 336 -12.91 14.19 -13.47
N TYR A 337 -12.65 15.15 -14.36
CA TYR A 337 -11.92 14.94 -15.61
C TYR A 337 -10.54 15.63 -15.53
N PRO A 338 -9.48 14.94 -15.07
CA PRO A 338 -8.19 15.58 -14.77
C PRO A 338 -7.55 16.30 -15.97
N TYR A 339 -7.67 15.73 -17.16
CA TYR A 339 -7.09 16.29 -18.39
C TYR A 339 -7.91 17.44 -18.99
N ALA A 340 -9.22 17.46 -18.76
CA ALA A 340 -10.10 18.53 -19.21
C ALA A 340 -10.16 19.70 -18.20
N GLY A 341 -9.82 19.43 -16.93
CA GLY A 341 -9.90 20.43 -15.87
C GLY A 341 -11.35 20.76 -15.49
N GLU A 342 -12.22 19.77 -15.44
CA GLU A 342 -13.66 19.95 -15.18
C GLU A 342 -14.17 18.97 -14.12
N ILE A 343 -15.10 19.44 -13.28
CA ILE A 343 -15.81 18.63 -12.29
C ILE A 343 -17.31 18.75 -12.56
N PHE A 344 -17.96 17.60 -12.74
CA PHE A 344 -19.41 17.52 -12.94
C PHE A 344 -20.07 16.84 -11.74
N LEU A 345 -21.12 17.46 -11.22
CA LEU A 345 -22.04 16.83 -10.28
C LEU A 345 -22.95 15.87 -11.05
N VAL A 346 -22.90 14.60 -10.70
CA VAL A 346 -23.59 13.52 -11.41
C VAL A 346 -24.55 12.75 -10.53
N GLY A 347 -24.61 13.03 -9.22
CA GLY A 347 -25.49 12.28 -8.33
C GLY A 347 -25.25 12.58 -6.87
N ARG A 348 -25.74 11.69 -6.00
CA ARG A 348 -25.59 11.79 -4.56
C ARG A 348 -25.59 10.40 -3.90
N VAL A 349 -24.76 10.23 -2.89
CA VAL A 349 -24.85 9.16 -1.90
C VAL A 349 -25.91 9.55 -0.88
N ASN A 350 -26.96 8.75 -0.79
CA ASN A 350 -28.05 8.97 0.14
C ASN A 350 -27.64 8.42 1.51
N LEU A 351 -27.82 9.27 2.52
CA LEU A 351 -27.59 8.93 3.92
C LEU A 351 -28.95 9.01 4.63
N GLY A 352 -29.34 7.94 5.32
CA GLY A 352 -30.59 7.87 6.08
C GLY A 352 -30.60 8.81 7.29
N ALA A 353 -31.68 8.77 8.08
CA ALA A 353 -31.92 9.68 9.20
C ALA A 353 -30.81 9.68 10.28
N GLU A 354 -30.02 8.62 10.38
CA GLU A 354 -28.88 8.49 11.31
C GLU A 354 -27.52 8.74 10.64
N GLY A 355 -27.49 9.26 9.41
CA GLY A 355 -26.26 9.45 8.64
C GLY A 355 -25.66 8.16 8.06
N LYS A 356 -26.43 7.06 8.07
CA LYS A 356 -26.01 5.75 7.55
C LYS A 356 -26.23 5.65 6.05
N PHE A 357 -25.34 4.97 5.34
CA PHE A 357 -25.48 4.69 3.92
C PHE A 357 -26.83 4.04 3.58
N ASP A 358 -27.56 4.63 2.62
CA ASP A 358 -28.89 4.20 2.15
C ASP A 358 -28.95 4.03 0.62
N GLY A 359 -27.81 4.11 -0.06
CA GLY A 359 -27.69 3.89 -1.50
C GLY A 359 -27.02 5.04 -2.25
N VAL A 360 -26.93 4.88 -3.57
CA VAL A 360 -26.32 5.87 -4.47
C VAL A 360 -27.32 6.18 -5.58
N GLU A 361 -27.57 7.46 -5.81
CA GLU A 361 -28.37 7.97 -6.90
C GLU A 361 -27.46 8.68 -7.90
N ILE A 362 -27.57 8.34 -9.19
CA ILE A 362 -26.77 8.96 -10.27
C ILE A 362 -27.74 9.46 -11.35
N CYS A 363 -27.55 10.69 -11.79
CA CYS A 363 -28.33 11.34 -12.85
C CYS A 363 -28.04 10.68 -14.22
N GLY A 364 -29.05 9.98 -14.76
CA GLY A 364 -29.07 9.40 -16.11
C GLY A 364 -30.33 8.55 -16.33
N GLU A 365 -30.97 8.66 -17.50
CA GLU A 365 -32.22 7.97 -17.82
C GLU A 365 -32.12 6.45 -17.55
N ASN A 366 -33.13 5.94 -16.83
CA ASN A 366 -33.38 4.55 -16.43
C ASN A 366 -32.83 4.03 -15.10
N GLY A 367 -32.32 4.85 -14.17
CA GLY A 367 -32.07 4.38 -12.78
C GLY A 367 -31.28 3.06 -12.72
N GLY A 368 -30.49 2.79 -13.76
CA GLY A 368 -29.77 1.56 -13.95
C GLY A 368 -28.50 1.67 -13.15
N LYS A 369 -28.29 0.75 -12.22
CA LYS A 369 -27.01 0.58 -11.55
C LYS A 369 -25.93 0.55 -12.63
N PHE A 370 -25.04 1.55 -12.65
CA PHE A 370 -23.74 1.36 -13.26
C PHE A 370 -23.08 0.23 -12.47
N THR A 371 -23.13 -0.97 -13.02
CA THR A 371 -22.36 -2.11 -12.49
C THR A 371 -20.88 -1.81 -12.70
N ASN A 372 -20.01 -2.40 -11.88
CA ASN A 372 -18.54 -2.25 -11.89
C ASN A 372 -17.82 -2.60 -13.22
N GLY A 373 -18.51 -2.63 -14.36
CA GLY A 373 -17.98 -2.93 -15.69
C GLY A 373 -17.66 -1.72 -16.57
N ASP A 374 -17.79 -0.49 -16.06
CA ASP A 374 -17.47 0.75 -16.80
C ASP A 374 -16.06 1.28 -16.48
N GLU A 375 -15.08 0.37 -16.37
CA GLU A 375 -13.65 0.75 -16.33
C GLU A 375 -13.18 1.30 -17.69
N ASP A 376 -13.90 0.99 -18.77
CA ASP A 376 -13.71 1.53 -20.13
C ASP A 376 -14.93 2.36 -20.56
N LEU A 377 -15.14 3.53 -19.95
CA LEU A 377 -15.98 4.53 -20.61
C LEU A 377 -15.15 5.21 -21.69
N ASP A 378 -15.59 5.01 -22.94
CA ASP A 378 -15.05 5.58 -24.17
C ASP A 378 -14.58 7.02 -23.93
N ALA A 379 -13.34 7.34 -24.33
CA ALA A 379 -12.73 8.64 -24.08
C ALA A 379 -13.52 9.82 -24.69
N ASN A 380 -14.56 9.51 -25.47
CA ASN A 380 -15.49 10.42 -26.14
C ASN A 380 -16.88 10.50 -25.50
N ALA A 381 -17.16 9.82 -24.38
CA ALA A 381 -18.45 9.93 -23.71
C ALA A 381 -18.66 11.37 -23.19
N GLU A 382 -19.65 12.08 -23.73
CA GLU A 382 -19.95 13.45 -23.30
C GLU A 382 -20.22 13.50 -21.79
N PRO A 383 -19.63 14.47 -21.05
CA PRO A 383 -19.83 14.61 -19.62
C PRO A 383 -21.32 14.73 -19.30
N ARG A 384 -21.86 13.80 -18.53
CA ARG A 384 -23.23 13.87 -18.02
C ARG A 384 -23.22 14.58 -16.68
N GLY A 385 -24.24 15.39 -16.40
CA GLY A 385 -24.39 16.09 -15.12
C GLY A 385 -24.19 17.60 -15.22
N LYS A 386 -24.19 18.28 -14.07
CA LYS A 386 -24.06 19.73 -13.96
C LYS A 386 -22.59 20.08 -13.75
N LEU A 387 -21.99 20.89 -14.63
CA LEU A 387 -20.66 21.46 -14.39
C LEU A 387 -20.69 22.29 -13.09
N VAL A 388 -19.85 21.91 -12.12
CA VAL A 388 -19.77 22.60 -10.81
C VAL A 388 -18.47 23.34 -10.60
N ALA A 389 -17.37 22.89 -11.23
CA ALA A 389 -16.10 23.60 -11.15
C ALA A 389 -15.22 23.37 -12.39
N ARG A 390 -14.35 24.33 -12.66
CA ARG A 390 -13.23 24.22 -13.60
C ARG A 390 -11.93 24.40 -12.84
N PHE A 391 -10.88 23.73 -13.27
CA PHE A 391 -9.55 23.79 -12.67
C PHE A 391 -8.46 23.62 -13.72
N THR A 392 -7.23 23.88 -13.31
CA THR A 392 -6.05 23.54 -14.09
C THR A 392 -5.10 22.83 -13.15
N LEU A 393 -4.68 21.63 -13.53
CA LEU A 393 -3.68 20.90 -12.77
C LEU A 393 -2.34 21.61 -12.93
N ALA A 394 -1.69 21.88 -11.80
CA ALA A 394 -0.38 22.47 -11.72
C ALA A 394 0.42 21.68 -10.68
N PRO A 395 1.73 21.48 -10.85
CA PRO A 395 2.53 21.81 -12.04
C PRO A 395 2.15 20.92 -13.24
N ASN A 396 2.70 21.21 -14.43
CA ASN A 396 2.45 20.39 -15.62
C ASN A 396 2.99 18.94 -15.50
N THR A 397 3.90 18.71 -14.55
CA THR A 397 4.46 17.39 -14.21
C THR A 397 3.53 16.54 -13.35
N ILE A 398 2.45 17.09 -12.78
CA ILE A 398 1.58 16.37 -11.84
C ILE A 398 0.99 15.06 -12.39
N PHE A 399 0.76 14.97 -13.71
CA PHE A 399 0.33 13.72 -14.34
C PHE A 399 1.37 12.61 -14.20
N ASP A 400 2.64 12.96 -14.36
CA ASP A 400 3.77 12.05 -14.22
C ASP A 400 4.03 11.75 -12.73
N GLU A 401 3.91 12.76 -11.85
CA GLU A 401 4.08 12.59 -10.41
C GLU A 401 3.06 11.59 -9.83
N ILE A 402 1.78 11.70 -10.18
CA ILE A 402 0.76 10.74 -9.72
C ILE A 402 1.02 9.34 -10.27
N ARG A 403 1.44 9.24 -11.54
CA ARG A 403 1.81 7.96 -12.15
C ARG A 403 3.02 7.32 -11.46
N ALA A 404 4.01 8.12 -11.07
CA ALA A 404 5.16 7.70 -10.28
C ALA A 404 4.81 7.39 -8.82
N GLY A 405 3.56 7.57 -8.39
CA GLY A 405 3.14 7.32 -7.00
C GLY A 405 3.58 8.43 -6.03
N GLY A 406 3.91 9.60 -6.56
CA GLY A 406 4.36 10.79 -5.85
C GLY A 406 5.43 11.52 -6.65
N ARG A 407 5.71 12.76 -6.27
CA ARG A 407 6.77 13.57 -6.90
C ARG A 407 8.20 13.11 -6.56
N ILE A 408 8.38 12.45 -5.41
CA ILE A 408 9.70 12.00 -4.92
C ILE A 408 10.17 10.70 -5.60
N PRO A 409 9.33 9.64 -5.71
CA PRO A 409 9.63 8.49 -6.56
C PRO A 409 9.91 8.90 -8.02
#